data_AF-A0A014Q1A5-F1
#
_entry.id   AF-A0A014Q1A5-F1
#
_cell.length_a   1.000
_cell.length_b   1.000
_cell.length_c   1.000
_cell.angle_alpha   90.00
_cell.angle_beta   90.00
_cell.angle_gamma   90.00
#
_symmetry.space_group_name_H-M   'P 1'
#
loop_
_entity.id
_entity.type
_entity.pdbx_description
1 polymer ?
#
loop_
_entity_poly.entity_id
_entity_poly.type
_entity_poly.pdbx_seq_one_letter_code
_entity_poly.pdbx_strand_id
1 'polypeptide(L)' 'MNNHYIINDFLQFCPLSNRLTKLNEKNVYVTLNSPASRCLLMLIKQQGNIIAQQEFMDEVCD' A
#
# COMPACT_ATOMS: atom_id res chain seq x y z
N MET A 1 -7.87 12.89 -4.98
CA MET A 1 -6.87 12.39 -5.96
C MET A 1 -6.73 10.90 -5.76
N ASN A 2 -6.93 10.10 -6.82
CA ASN A 2 -6.76 8.64 -6.73
C ASN A 2 -5.28 8.32 -6.90
N ASN A 3 -4.52 8.41 -5.81
CA ASN A 3 -3.09 8.12 -5.84
C ASN A 3 -2.88 6.62 -6.08
N HIS A 4 -2.06 6.29 -7.07
CA HIS A 4 -1.56 4.95 -7.33
C HIS A 4 -0.04 4.98 -7.16
N TYR A 5 0.51 3.93 -6.59
CA TYR A 5 1.95 3.84 -6.31
C TYR A 5 2.55 2.75 -7.18
N ILE A 6 3.66 3.05 -7.84
CA ILE A 6 4.43 2.06 -8.59
C ILE A 6 5.56 1.56 -7.68
N ILE A 7 5.61 0.25 -7.47
CA ILE A 7 6.59 -0.43 -6.62
C ILE A 7 7.52 -1.22 -7.53
N ASN A 8 8.80 -0.89 -7.48
CA ASN A 8 9.88 -1.53 -8.24
C ASN A 8 9.60 -1.63 -9.75
N ASP A 9 8.81 -0.73 -10.35
CA ASP A 9 8.43 -0.76 -11.77
C ASP A 9 7.67 -2.02 -12.23
N PHE A 10 7.25 -2.89 -11.31
CA PHE A 10 6.55 -4.15 -11.64
C PHE A 10 5.13 -4.20 -11.10
N LEU A 11 4.85 -3.49 -10.00
CA LEU A 11 3.58 -3.56 -9.27
C LEU A 11 2.95 -2.17 -9.15
N GLN A 12 1.64 -2.11 -9.37
CA GLN A 12 0.82 -0.95 -9.06
C GLN A 12 0.00 -1.24 -7.80
N PHE A 13 0.14 -0.39 -6.79
CA PHE A 13 -0.70 -0.38 -5.60
C PHE A 13 -1.77 0.73 -5.70
N CYS A 14 -3.03 0.34 -5.52
CA CYS A 14 -4.18 1.25 -5.42
C CYS A 14 -4.80 1.15 -4.01
N PRO A 15 -4.56 2.13 -3.12
CA PRO A 15 -5.09 2.08 -1.75
C PRO A 15 -6.61 2.10 -1.70
N LEU A 16 -7.27 2.83 -2.62
CA LEU A 16 -8.74 2.95 -2.65
C LEU A 16 -9.45 1.61 -2.92
N SER A 17 -8.79 0.71 -3.65
CA SER A 17 -9.32 -0.62 -3.96
C SER A 17 -8.63 -1.72 -3.18
N ASN A 18 -7.66 -1.38 -2.30
CA ASN A 18 -6.77 -2.32 -1.64
C ASN A 18 -6.09 -3.31 -2.62
N ARG A 19 -5.82 -2.90 -3.85
CA ARG A 19 -5.29 -3.82 -4.89
C ARG A 19 -3.82 -3.62 -5.18
N LEU A 20 -3.10 -4.72 -5.29
CA LEU A 20 -1.80 -4.81 -5.95
C LEU A 20 -2.00 -5.49 -7.31
N THR A 21 -1.61 -4.81 -8.38
CA THR A 21 -1.77 -5.29 -9.76
C THR A 21 -0.40 -5.34 -10.44
N LYS A 22 -0.09 -6.42 -11.15
CA LYS A 22 1.08 -6.44 -12.03
C LYS A 22 0.88 -5.47 -13.20
N LEU A 23 1.86 -4.62 -13.46
CA LEU A 23 1.77 -3.62 -14.55
C LEU A 23 1.70 -4.27 -15.94
N ASN A 24 2.46 -5.35 -16.15
CA ASN A 24 2.58 -6.01 -17.46
C ASN A 24 1.52 -7.10 -17.68
N GLU A 25 0.66 -7.37 -16.69
CA GLU A 25 -0.35 -8.43 -16.73
C GLU A 25 -1.66 -7.88 -16.13
N LYS A 26 -2.47 -7.21 -16.96
CA LYS A 26 -3.64 -6.40 -16.52
C LYS A 26 -4.75 -7.14 -15.74
N ASN A 27 -4.65 -8.46 -15.57
CA ASN A 27 -5.61 -9.27 -14.81
C ASN A 27 -4.99 -10.05 -13.65
N VAL A 28 -3.70 -9.88 -13.39
CA VAL A 28 -3.02 -10.51 -12.26
C VAL A 28 -2.94 -9.51 -11.12
N TYR A 29 -3.86 -9.67 -10.17
CA TYR A 29 -3.94 -8.81 -8.99
C TYR A 29 -4.24 -9.63 -7.73
N VAL A 30 -3.87 -9.04 -6.59
CA VAL A 30 -4.31 -9.49 -5.27
C VAL A 30 -5.01 -8.34 -4.57
N THR A 31 -6.03 -8.68 -3.78
CA THR A 31 -6.71 -7.71 -2.91
C THR A 31 -6.16 -7.90 -1.50
N LEU A 32 -5.54 -6.86 -0.96
CA LEU A 32 -5.09 -6.81 0.41
C LEU A 32 -6.31 -6.65 1.33
N ASN A 33 -6.22 -7.23 2.53
CA ASN A 33 -7.16 -6.85 3.58
C ASN A 33 -6.92 -5.39 4.00
N SER A 34 -7.92 -4.78 4.63
CA SER A 34 -7.88 -3.36 4.99
C SER A 34 -6.64 -3.01 5.84
N PRO A 35 -6.28 -3.79 6.90
CA PRO A 35 -5.08 -3.50 7.69
C PRO A 35 -3.80 -3.53 6.84
N ALA A 36 -3.58 -4.57 6.02
CA ALA A 36 -2.37 -4.68 5.22
C ALA A 36 -2.26 -3.57 4.17
N SER A 37 -3.38 -3.13 3.59
CA SER A 37 -3.42 -1.99 2.67
C SER A 37 -3.00 -0.70 3.35
N ARG A 38 -3.51 -0.44 4.57
CA ARG A 38 -3.13 0.74 5.37
C ARG A 38 -1.66 0.68 5.78
N CYS A 39 -1.17 -0.47 6.25
CA CYS A 39 0.25 -0.69 6.54
C CYS A 39 1.12 -0.30 5.33
N LEU A 40 0.80 -0.85 4.16
CA LEU A 40 1.59 -0.62 2.96
C LEU A 40 1.55 0.85 2.54
N LEU A 41 0.39 1.50 2.60
CA LEU A 41 0.27 2.93 2.31
C LEU A 41 1.12 3.78 3.26
N MET A 42 1.11 3.48 4.55
CA MET A 42 1.91 4.19 5.54
C MET A 42 3.40 4.04 5.27
N LEU A 43 3.87 2.81 5.01
CA LEU A 43 5.27 2.52 4.70
C LEU A 43 5.74 3.23 3.42
N ILE A 44 4.88 3.33 2.40
CA ILE A 44 5.20 4.09 1.18
C ILE A 44 5.28 5.59 1.47
N LYS A 45 4.33 6.15 2.23
CA LYS A 45 4.34 7.58 2.59
C LYS A 45 5.54 7.97 3.47
N GLN A 46 6.03 7.04 4.27
CA GLN A 46 7.14 7.22 5.21
C GLN A 46 8.44 6.57 4.71
N GLN A 47 8.58 6.39 3.40
CA GLN A 47 9.74 5.73 2.83
C GLN A 47 11.05 6.43 3.26
N GLY A 48 11.95 5.66 3.89
CA GLY A 48 13.23 6.16 4.39
C GLY A 48 13.20 6.70 5.82
N ASN A 49 12.03 6.77 6.45
CA ASN A 49 11.88 7.20 7.84
C ASN A 49 11.74 6.01 8.80
N ILE A 50 12.13 6.21 10.06
CA ILE A 50 11.79 5.31 11.16
C ILE A 50 10.41 5.72 11.68
N ILE A 51 9.48 4.77 11.75
CA ILE A 51 8.13 4.96 12.27
C ILE A 51 8.07 4.34 13.67
N ALA A 52 7.54 5.07 14.66
CA ALA A 52 7.33 4.53 15.98
C ALA A 52 6.21 3.48 15.98
N GLN A 53 6.31 2.47 16.84
CA GLN A 53 5.29 1.41 16.91
C GLN A 53 3.89 1.96 17.18
N GLN A 54 3.76 2.92 18.10
CA GLN A 54 2.45 3.50 18.43
C GLN A 54 1.82 4.20 17.22
N GLU A 55 2.58 5.05 16.52
CA GLU A 55 2.13 5.74 15.30
C GLU A 55 1.67 4.75 14.23
N PHE A 56 2.38 3.62 14.10
CA PHE A 56 2.00 2.56 13.18
C PHE A 56 0.69 1.89 13.57
N MET A 57 0.51 1.58 14.86
CA MET A 57 -0.69 0.93 15.36
C MET A 57 -1.91 1.84 15.25
N ASP A 58 -1.78 3.14 15.53
CA ASP A 58 -2.87 4.12 15.41
C ASP A 58 -3.36 4.21 13.96
N GLU A 59 -2.45 4.24 12.98
CA GLU A 59 -2.82 4.34 11.56
C GLU A 59 -3.47 3.06 11.02
N VAL A 60 -3.15 1.87 11.57
CA VAL A 60 -3.50 0.56 11.00
C VAL A 60 -4.66 -0.13 11.71
N CYS A 61 -4.76 0.01 13.03
CA CYS A 61 -5.67 -0.76 13.88
C CYS A 61 -6.98 -0.04 14.23
N ASP A 62 -7.12 1.25 13.90
CA ASP A 62 -8.38 1.99 14.04
C ASP A 62 -9.49 1.52 13.08
#